data_AF-A0A2N5A208-F1
#
_entry.id   AF-A0A2N5A208-F1
#
_cell.length_a   1.000
_cell.length_b   1.000
_cell.length_c   1.000
_cell.angle_alpha   90.00
_cell.angle_beta   90.00
_cell.angle_gamma   90.00
#
_symmetry.space_group_name_H-M   'P 1'
#
loop_
_entity.id
_entity.type
_entity.pdbx_description
1 polymer ?
#
loop_
_entity_poly.entity_id
_entity_poly.type
_entity_poly.pdbx_seq_one_letter_code
_entity_poly.pdbx_strand_id
1 'polypeptide(L)'
;GKSIFFLIEANPGPGMGVLLAYMFFGRGSAKQSAGGAAIIHFLGGIHEIYFPYVLMNPRLILAVILGGMTGVFTLTILNGGLVSPASPGSILAVLAMTPKGAYFANIAAIIAAMAVSFVVSAVLLKTSKVKEEDDIEAATRRMHDMK
;
A
#
# COMPACT_ATOMS: atom_id res chain seq x y z
N GLY A 1 3.36 25.30 7.17
CA GLY A 1 3.90 24.22 8.03
C GLY A 1 3.76 22.89 7.34
N LYS A 2 4.27 21.79 7.91
CA LYS A 2 4.07 20.43 7.40
C LYS A 2 3.76 19.46 8.54
N SER A 3 3.01 18.40 8.26
CA SER A 3 2.64 17.39 9.24
C SER A 3 2.83 15.98 8.68
N ILE A 4 3.38 15.09 9.51
CA ILE A 4 3.54 13.67 9.20
C ILE A 4 2.16 12.99 9.14
N PHE A 5 1.20 13.43 9.97
CA PHE A 5 -0.13 12.81 10.07
C PHE A 5 -0.87 12.72 8.73
N PHE A 6 -0.73 13.74 7.88
CA PHE A 6 -1.34 13.75 6.55
C PHE A 6 -0.78 12.66 5.61
N LEU A 7 0.45 12.22 5.85
CA LEU A 7 1.10 11.16 5.09
C LEU A 7 0.88 9.79 5.75
N ILE A 8 0.52 9.70 7.03
CA ILE A 8 0.19 8.41 7.67
C ILE A 8 -0.99 7.74 6.96
N GLU A 9 -2.04 8.52 6.70
CA GLU A 9 -3.24 8.06 6.00
C GLU A 9 -3.00 7.92 4.49
N ALA A 10 -2.34 8.91 3.88
CA ALA A 10 -2.22 8.99 2.43
C ALA A 10 -1.03 8.21 1.84
N ASN A 11 -0.17 7.56 2.64
CA ASN A 11 1.01 6.85 2.12
C ASN A 11 0.59 5.64 1.25
N PRO A 12 0.83 5.66 -0.07
CA PRO A 12 0.45 4.54 -0.92
C PRO A 12 1.42 3.36 -0.80
N GLY A 13 2.58 3.54 -0.16
CA GLY A 13 3.66 2.55 -0.08
C GLY A 13 3.23 1.18 0.46
N PRO A 14 2.61 1.08 1.65
CA PRO A 14 2.24 -0.21 2.22
C PRO A 14 1.32 -1.05 1.31
N GLY A 15 0.23 -0.46 0.80
CA GLY A 15 -0.69 -1.13 -0.12
C GLY A 15 -0.02 -1.50 -1.45
N MET A 16 0.82 -0.61 -1.99
CA MET A 16 1.58 -0.87 -3.21
C MET A 16 2.53 -2.07 -3.04
N GLY A 17 3.17 -2.22 -1.87
CA GLY A 17 4.01 -3.38 -1.56
C GLY A 17 3.24 -4.70 -1.62
N VAL A 18 2.01 -4.74 -1.09
CA VAL A 18 1.13 -5.93 -1.16
C VAL A 18 0.78 -6.25 -2.61
N LEU A 19 0.35 -5.26 -3.38
CA LEU A 19 -0.07 -5.44 -4.78
C LEU A 19 1.10 -5.91 -5.66
N LEU A 20 2.28 -5.34 -5.48
CA LEU A 20 3.49 -5.81 -6.17
C LEU A 20 3.83 -7.26 -5.77
N ALA A 21 3.68 -7.62 -4.49
CA ALA A 21 3.92 -8.99 -4.05
C ALA A 21 2.95 -9.98 -4.72
N TYR A 22 1.67 -9.64 -4.89
CA TYR A 22 0.73 -10.43 -5.67
C TYR A 22 1.07 -10.48 -7.16
N MET A 23 1.49 -9.36 -7.75
CA MET A 23 1.88 -9.30 -9.15
C MET A 23 3.05 -10.24 -9.46
N PHE A 24 4.03 -10.36 -8.57
CA PHE A 24 5.20 -11.24 -8.78
C PHE A 24 5.00 -12.67 -8.25
N PHE A 25 4.43 -12.82 -7.05
CA PHE A 25 4.38 -14.09 -6.31
C PHE A 25 2.98 -14.62 -6.03
N GLY A 26 1.92 -13.88 -6.40
CA GLY A 26 0.55 -14.36 -6.37
C GLY A 26 0.30 -15.48 -7.37
N ARG A 27 -0.91 -16.03 -7.35
CA ARG A 27 -1.38 -17.06 -8.27
C ARG A 27 -2.78 -16.73 -8.77
N GLY A 28 -3.20 -17.39 -9.84
CA GLY A 28 -4.56 -17.28 -10.38
C GLY A 28 -4.98 -15.85 -10.77
N SER A 29 -6.26 -15.55 -10.58
CA SER A 29 -6.88 -14.27 -10.92
C SER A 29 -6.26 -13.10 -10.15
N ALA A 30 -5.91 -13.29 -8.87
CA ALA A 30 -5.27 -12.25 -8.05
C ALA A 30 -3.94 -11.77 -8.63
N LYS A 31 -3.11 -12.65 -9.21
CA LYS A 31 -1.88 -12.22 -9.88
C LYS A 31 -2.17 -11.37 -11.13
N GLN A 32 -3.17 -11.79 -11.91
CA GLN A 32 -3.53 -11.12 -13.17
C GLN A 32 -4.11 -9.72 -12.93
N SER A 33 -4.94 -9.56 -11.90
CA SER A 33 -5.56 -8.28 -11.55
C SER A 33 -4.65 -7.33 -10.77
N ALA A 34 -3.63 -7.85 -10.07
CA ALA A 34 -2.75 -7.06 -9.19
C ALA A 34 -2.06 -5.88 -9.90
N GLY A 35 -1.63 -6.06 -11.15
CA GLY A 35 -0.98 -4.99 -11.91
C GLY A 35 -1.91 -3.80 -12.17
N GLY A 36 -3.16 -4.06 -12.57
CA GLY A 36 -4.18 -3.02 -12.75
C GLY A 36 -4.54 -2.34 -11.44
N ALA A 37 -4.72 -3.12 -10.37
CA ALA A 37 -4.98 -2.60 -9.04
C ALA A 37 -3.82 -1.72 -8.54
N ALA A 38 -2.56 -2.08 -8.82
CA ALA A 38 -1.38 -1.29 -8.44
C ALA A 38 -1.38 0.10 -9.08
N ILE A 39 -1.77 0.19 -10.36
CA ILE A 39 -1.88 1.46 -11.08
C ILE A 39 -2.98 2.33 -10.44
N ILE A 40 -4.17 1.77 -10.22
CA ILE A 40 -5.31 2.48 -9.62
C ILE A 40 -4.98 2.93 -8.19
N HIS A 41 -4.32 2.08 -7.40
CA HIS A 41 -3.88 2.39 -6.04
C HIS A 41 -2.89 3.56 -6.03
N PHE A 42 -1.81 3.42 -6.79
CA PHE A 42 -0.66 4.32 -6.68
C PHE A 42 -0.88 5.65 -7.40
N LEU A 43 -1.45 5.61 -8.61
CA LEU A 43 -1.71 6.81 -9.41
C LEU A 43 -3.12 7.38 -9.19
N GLY A 44 -4.12 6.52 -8.99
CA GLY A 44 -5.50 6.94 -8.73
C GLY A 44 -5.75 7.31 -7.26
N GLY A 45 -4.98 6.75 -6.33
CA GLY A 45 -5.10 7.06 -4.90
C GLY A 45 -6.28 6.38 -4.19
N ILE A 46 -6.84 5.32 -4.79
CA ILE A 46 -7.93 4.53 -4.21
C ILE A 46 -7.30 3.40 -3.38
N HIS A 47 -7.13 3.63 -2.09
CA HIS A 47 -6.43 2.71 -1.19
C HIS A 47 -7.26 1.47 -0.85
N GLU A 48 -8.55 1.51 -1.12
CA GLU A 48 -9.46 0.38 -0.93
C GLU A 48 -9.16 -0.78 -1.89
N ILE A 49 -8.53 -0.50 -3.04
CA ILE A 49 -8.33 -1.48 -4.11
C ILE A 49 -7.40 -2.64 -3.70
N TYR A 50 -6.53 -2.43 -2.70
CA TYR A 50 -5.68 -3.50 -2.17
C TYR A 50 -6.35 -4.33 -1.07
N PHE A 51 -7.51 -3.92 -0.54
CA PHE A 51 -8.17 -4.63 0.57
C PHE A 51 -8.59 -6.05 0.21
N PRO A 52 -9.18 -6.34 -0.97
CA PRO A 52 -9.53 -7.71 -1.36
C PRO A 52 -8.32 -8.66 -1.30
N TYR A 53 -7.14 -8.19 -1.69
CA TYR A 53 -5.89 -8.95 -1.65
C TYR A 53 -5.48 -9.29 -0.21
N VAL A 54 -5.67 -8.36 0.73
CA VAL A 54 -5.43 -8.61 2.16
C VAL A 54 -6.48 -9.55 2.73
N LEU A 55 -7.75 -9.44 2.32
CA LEU A 55 -8.82 -10.32 2.77
C LEU A 55 -8.66 -11.77 2.30
N MET A 56 -8.07 -11.99 1.13
CA MET A 56 -7.70 -13.33 0.64
C MET A 56 -6.61 -13.99 1.51
N ASN A 57 -5.74 -13.21 2.14
CA ASN A 57 -4.74 -13.72 3.08
C ASN A 57 -4.56 -12.73 4.24
N PRO A 58 -5.38 -12.81 5.30
CA PRO A 58 -5.40 -11.83 6.39
C PRO A 58 -4.05 -11.64 7.10
N ARG A 59 -3.11 -12.58 6.98
CA ARG A 59 -1.74 -12.42 7.48
C ARG A 59 -1.01 -11.24 6.83
N LEU A 60 -1.41 -10.82 5.64
CA LEU A 60 -0.86 -9.66 4.94
C LEU A 60 -1.13 -8.33 5.66
N ILE A 61 -2.05 -8.30 6.63
CA ILE A 61 -2.20 -7.16 7.56
C ILE A 61 -0.85 -6.85 8.24
N LEU A 62 -0.07 -7.89 8.58
CA LEU A 62 1.26 -7.70 9.17
C LEU A 62 2.21 -6.94 8.23
N ALA A 63 2.15 -7.22 6.92
CA ALA A 63 2.97 -6.53 5.93
C ALA A 63 2.59 -5.05 5.81
N VAL A 64 1.29 -4.74 5.82
CA VAL A 64 0.78 -3.37 5.77
C VAL A 64 1.18 -2.59 7.04
N ILE A 65 1.04 -3.19 8.22
CA ILE A 65 1.45 -2.58 9.49
C ILE A 65 2.96 -2.28 9.48
N LEU A 66 3.80 -3.26 9.14
CA LEU A 66 5.25 -3.08 9.13
C LEU A 66 5.69 -2.07 8.07
N GLY A 67 5.08 -2.08 6.89
CA GLY A 67 5.28 -1.06 5.87
C GLY A 67 4.89 0.34 6.36
N GLY A 68 3.72 0.47 6.98
CA GLY A 68 3.23 1.74 7.56
C GLY A 68 4.18 2.27 8.63
N MET A 69 4.56 1.44 9.60
CA MET A 69 5.53 1.78 10.65
C MET A 69 6.87 2.25 10.07
N THR A 70 7.37 1.56 9.03
CA THR A 70 8.61 1.95 8.34
C THR A 70 8.48 3.31 7.67
N GLY A 71 7.35 3.58 7.02
CA GLY A 71 7.05 4.88 6.41
C GLY A 71 7.04 6.00 7.45
N VAL A 72 6.31 5.82 8.55
CA VAL A 72 6.24 6.80 9.66
C VAL A 72 7.62 7.04 10.25
N PHE A 73 8.37 5.98 10.55
CA PHE A 73 9.73 6.08 11.07
C PHE A 73 10.66 6.87 10.14
N THR A 74 10.59 6.59 8.84
CA THR A 74 11.39 7.30 7.83
C THR A 74 11.02 8.79 7.78
N LEU A 75 9.74 9.14 7.86
CA LEU A 75 9.28 10.53 7.92
C LEU A 75 9.75 11.23 9.20
N THR A 76 9.74 10.54 10.34
CA THR A 76 10.21 11.10 11.61
C THR A 76 11.70 11.43 11.55
N ILE A 77 12.53 10.52 11.04
CA ILE A 77 13.99 10.73 10.94
C ILE A 77 14.34 11.81 9.93
N LEU A 78 13.72 11.77 8.74
CA LEU A 78 14.03 12.70 7.66
C LEU A 78 13.24 14.01 7.75
N ASN A 79 12.43 14.18 8.80
CA ASN A 79 11.56 15.31 9.02
C ASN A 79 10.67 15.59 7.78
N GLY A 80 9.93 14.58 7.34
CA GLY A 80 8.99 14.65 6.22
C GLY A 80 7.61 15.21 6.61
N GLY A 81 6.66 15.12 5.69
CA GLY A 81 5.26 15.50 5.90
C GLY A 81 4.67 16.30 4.74
N LEU A 82 3.36 16.53 4.80
CA LEU A 82 2.60 17.30 3.81
C LEU A 82 2.10 18.62 4.38
N VAL A 83 1.76 19.58 3.50
CA VAL A 83 1.15 20.86 3.90
C VAL A 83 -0.33 20.70 4.27
N SER A 84 -1.01 19.72 3.67
CA SER A 84 -2.43 19.38 3.90
C SER A 84 -2.64 17.88 3.63
N PRO A 85 -3.79 17.31 4.03
CA PRO A 85 -4.19 15.97 3.59
C PRO A 85 -4.16 15.86 2.06
N ALA A 86 -3.65 14.75 1.54
CA ALA A 86 -3.72 14.43 0.12
C ALA A 86 -4.96 13.57 -0.14
N SER A 87 -5.89 14.08 -0.95
CA SER A 87 -7.08 13.35 -1.37
C SER A 87 -7.33 13.56 -2.87
N PRO A 88 -7.43 12.48 -3.68
CA PRO A 88 -7.19 11.08 -3.33
C PRO A 88 -5.76 10.82 -2.82
N GLY A 89 -5.51 9.68 -2.17
CA GLY A 89 -4.21 9.30 -1.61
C GLY A 89 -3.16 8.90 -2.67
N SER A 90 -3.18 9.51 -3.86
CA SER A 90 -2.30 9.17 -4.97
C SER A 90 -0.90 9.73 -4.77
N ILE A 91 0.11 9.11 -5.39
CA ILE A 91 1.47 9.66 -5.39
C ILE A 91 1.51 11.07 -5.98
N LEU A 92 0.65 11.37 -6.97
CA LEU A 92 0.58 12.68 -7.61
C LEU A 92 0.07 13.74 -6.62
N ALA A 93 -0.98 13.42 -5.87
CA ALA A 93 -1.51 14.32 -4.84
C ALA A 93 -0.51 14.50 -3.69
N VAL A 94 0.15 13.42 -3.26
CA VAL A 94 1.19 13.46 -2.23
C VAL A 94 2.36 14.36 -2.67
N LEU A 95 2.84 14.22 -3.90
CA LEU A 95 3.91 15.07 -4.44
C LEU A 95 3.45 16.53 -4.58
N ALA A 96 2.23 16.78 -5.04
CA ALA A 96 1.68 18.14 -5.15
C ALA A 96 1.56 18.83 -3.77
N MET A 97 1.19 18.08 -2.74
CA MET A 97 1.07 18.58 -1.35
C MET A 97 2.39 18.54 -0.57
N THR A 98 3.48 18.11 -1.20
CA THR A 98 4.79 18.07 -0.56
C THR A 98 5.44 19.45 -0.58
N PRO A 99 5.77 20.03 0.59
CA PRO A 99 6.46 21.32 0.64
C PRO A 99 7.88 21.22 0.10
N LYS A 100 8.39 22.34 -0.42
CA LYS A 100 9.80 22.46 -0.83
C LYS A 100 10.72 22.02 0.31
N GLY A 101 11.69 21.15 0.00
CA GLY A 101 12.62 20.58 0.97
C GLY A 101 12.16 19.28 1.66
N ALA A 102 10.91 18.83 1.50
CA ALA A 102 10.43 17.56 2.07
C ALA A 102 10.31 16.41 1.04
N TYR A 103 10.55 16.67 -0.25
CA TYR A 103 10.45 15.68 -1.33
C TYR A 103 11.28 14.42 -1.07
N PHE A 104 12.54 14.59 -0.69
CA PHE A 104 13.41 13.46 -0.40
C PHE A 104 12.85 12.60 0.74
N ALA A 105 12.44 13.22 1.85
CA ALA A 105 11.88 12.53 3.00
C ALA A 105 10.59 11.76 2.64
N ASN A 106 9.68 12.40 1.92
CA ASN A 106 8.39 11.81 1.55
C ASN A 106 8.55 10.65 0.57
N ILE A 107 9.38 10.83 -0.48
CA ILE A 107 9.66 9.78 -1.46
C ILE A 107 10.38 8.60 -0.79
N ALA A 108 11.39 8.86 0.05
CA ALA A 108 12.09 7.81 0.78
C ALA A 108 11.14 7.03 1.68
N ALA A 109 10.22 7.70 2.39
CA ALA A 109 9.23 7.03 3.22
C ALA A 109 8.27 6.13 2.43
N ILE A 110 7.83 6.57 1.26
CA ILE A 110 6.94 5.77 0.39
C ILE A 110 7.68 4.54 -0.14
N ILE A 111 8.92 4.71 -0.61
CA ILE A 111 9.75 3.61 -1.13
C ILE A 111 10.09 2.62 -0.01
N ALA A 112 10.48 3.09 1.17
CA ALA A 112 10.80 2.23 2.31
C ALA A 112 9.58 1.43 2.78
N ALA A 113 8.43 2.09 2.92
CA ALA A 113 7.17 1.43 3.27
C ALA A 113 6.76 0.37 2.23
N MET A 114 6.90 0.70 0.94
CA MET A 114 6.65 -0.22 -0.16
C MET A 114 7.59 -1.42 -0.14
N ALA A 115 8.89 -1.20 0.04
CA ALA A 115 9.88 -2.26 0.06
C ALA A 115 9.65 -3.24 1.23
N VAL A 116 9.42 -2.73 2.44
CA VAL A 116 9.15 -3.58 3.61
C VAL A 116 7.85 -4.36 3.43
N SER A 117 6.76 -3.68 3.06
CA SER A 117 5.48 -4.36 2.80
C SER A 117 5.59 -5.42 1.71
N PHE A 118 6.32 -5.13 0.63
CA PHE A 118 6.58 -6.07 -0.46
C PHE A 118 7.34 -7.30 0.02
N VAL A 119 8.45 -7.13 0.75
CA VAL A 119 9.29 -8.25 1.23
C VAL A 119 8.49 -9.14 2.18
N VAL A 120 7.78 -8.55 3.15
CA VAL A 120 6.97 -9.31 4.10
C VAL A 120 5.84 -10.03 3.38
N SER A 121 5.13 -9.34 2.47
CA SER A 121 4.06 -9.95 1.67
C SER A 121 4.58 -11.08 0.79
N ALA A 122 5.74 -10.91 0.15
CA ALA A 122 6.35 -11.94 -0.69
C ALA A 122 6.68 -13.22 0.10
N VAL A 123 7.23 -13.07 1.32
CA VAL A 123 7.50 -14.20 2.22
C VAL A 123 6.20 -14.87 2.65
N LEU A 124 5.20 -14.09 3.05
CA LEU A 124 3.90 -14.62 3.47
C LEU A 124 3.19 -15.35 2.32
N LEU A 125 3.18 -14.80 1.10
CA LEU A 125 2.55 -15.44 -0.06
C LEU A 125 3.23 -16.75 -0.44
N LYS A 126 4.57 -16.80 -0.40
CA LYS A 126 5.33 -18.03 -0.72
C LYS A 126 5.17 -19.13 0.32
N THR A 127 5.07 -18.78 1.59
CA THR A 127 4.90 -19.75 2.69
C THR A 127 3.45 -20.21 2.86
N SER A 128 2.52 -19.54 2.18
CA SER A 128 1.10 -19.86 2.26
C SER A 128 0.69 -20.90 1.21
N LYS A 129 0.09 -22.00 1.67
CA LYS A 129 -0.77 -22.86 0.85
C LYS A 129 -2.16 -22.23 0.68
N VAL A 130 -2.25 -20.94 0.33
CA VAL A 130 -3.56 -20.36 -0.02
C VAL A 130 -4.07 -21.16 -1.21
N LYS A 131 -5.21 -21.83 -1.03
CA LYS A 131 -5.84 -22.61 -2.08
C LYS A 131 -6.16 -21.68 -3.25
N GLU A 132 -5.99 -22.16 -4.47
CA GLU A 132 -6.30 -21.40 -5.70
C GLU A 132 -7.77 -20.94 -5.78
N GLU A 133 -8.63 -21.42 -4.88
CA GLU A 133 -10.06 -21.14 -4.79
C GLU A 133 -10.44 -19.83 -4.07
N ASP A 134 -9.51 -19.09 -3.47
CA ASP A 134 -9.83 -17.75 -2.96
C ASP A 134 -9.97 -16.78 -4.13
N ASP A 135 -11.18 -16.75 -4.69
CA ASP A 135 -11.56 -15.90 -5.81
C ASP A 135 -11.51 -14.42 -5.40
N ILE A 136 -10.73 -13.62 -6.12
CA ILE A 136 -10.64 -12.17 -5.95
C ILE A 136 -12.04 -11.52 -6.04
N GLU A 137 -12.95 -12.09 -6.83
CA GLU A 137 -14.33 -11.61 -6.92
C GLU A 137 -15.07 -11.81 -5.59
N ALA A 138 -14.91 -12.98 -4.95
CA ALA A 138 -15.52 -13.26 -3.65
C ALA A 138 -14.94 -12.35 -2.56
N ALA A 139 -13.63 -12.10 -2.56
CA ALA A 139 -13.00 -11.17 -1.63
C ALA A 139 -13.47 -9.72 -1.85
N THR A 140 -13.67 -9.33 -3.10
CA THR A 140 -14.23 -8.01 -3.46
C THR A 140 -15.67 -7.86 -2.99
N ARG A 141 -16.51 -8.91 -3.12
CA ARG A 141 -17.88 -8.93 -2.59
C ARG A 141 -17.90 -8.77 -1.06
N ARG A 142 -17.10 -9.55 -0.33
CA ARG A 142 -16.99 -9.43 1.14
C ARG A 142 -16.61 -8.02 1.57
N MET A 143 -15.71 -7.36 0.83
CA MET A 143 -15.32 -5.97 1.11
C MET A 143 -16.47 -4.98 0.90
N HIS A 144 -17.33 -5.21 -0.10
CA HIS A 144 -18.53 -4.40 -0.32
C HIS A 144 -19.58 -4.62 0.78
N ASP A 145 -19.75 -5.85 1.27
CA ASP A 145 -20.71 -6.17 2.34
C ASP A 145 -20.30 -5.62 3.73
N MET A 146 -19.05 -5.21 3.90
CA MET A 146 -18.53 -4.60 5.13
C MET A 146 -18.67 -3.06 5.17
N LYS A 147 -19.10 -2.44 4.06
CA LYS A 147 -19.34 -0.99 3.98
C LYS A 147 -20.75 -0.64 4.45
#